data_AF-A0AAW1B147-F1
#
_entry.id   AF-A0AAW1B147-F1
#
_cell.length_a   1.000
_cell.length_b   1.000
_cell.length_c   1.000
_cell.angle_alpha   90.00
_cell.angle_beta   90.00
_cell.angle_gamma   90.00
#
_symmetry.space_group_name_H-M   'P 1'
#
loop_
_entity.id
_entity.type
_entity.pdbx_description
1 polymer ?
#
loop_
_entity_poly.entity_id
_entity_poly.type
_entity_poly.pdbx_seq_one_letter_code
_entity_poly.pdbx_strand_id
1 'polypeptide(L)'
;MLNPHMAKGKEILQYYLTCSQDIFNPFQQRLTVCQRALSIIHSQLYGLEREAITHFPAAEKSIVSIQSTLNITESNFHHLVALLNCRGLHKDYVDGLKGLCYDGMEGLLFLLLFSFLSALSFTTVVCSLPRAWKRFQNRDSDYDDMEDDDPFTPQARRPPTVCAGGAGPSLPSSFGHCSSWGSRVSLRLSAPPISNAPVSQYM
;
A
#
# COMPACT_ATOMS: atom_id res chain seq x y z
N MET A 1 10.54 -19.87 31.99
CA MET A 1 12.03 -19.92 31.89
C MET A 1 12.43 -19.24 30.60
N LEU A 2 12.98 -18.03 30.65
CA LEU A 2 13.47 -17.33 29.45
C LEU A 2 14.79 -17.97 29.02
N ASN A 3 14.90 -18.31 27.74
CA ASN A 3 16.08 -18.93 27.16
C ASN A 3 17.29 -17.97 27.27
N PRO A 4 18.43 -18.38 27.84
CA PRO A 4 19.58 -17.50 28.08
C PRO A 4 20.15 -16.86 26.80
N HIS A 5 19.94 -17.49 25.64
CA HIS A 5 20.31 -16.90 24.34
C HIS A 5 19.44 -15.68 23.96
N MET A 6 18.18 -15.66 24.35
CA MET A 6 17.25 -14.57 24.02
C MET A 6 17.51 -13.34 24.91
N ALA A 7 17.97 -13.55 26.15
CA ALA A 7 18.35 -12.48 27.07
C ALA A 7 19.55 -11.67 26.52
N LYS A 8 20.59 -12.34 26.03
CA LYS A 8 21.73 -11.66 25.38
C LYS A 8 21.35 -10.87 24.13
N GLY A 9 20.44 -11.42 23.32
CA GLY A 9 19.94 -10.71 22.13
C GLY A 9 19.24 -9.39 22.49
N LYS A 10 18.46 -9.38 23.57
CA LYS A 10 17.78 -8.18 24.06
C LYS A 10 18.74 -7.11 24.55
N GLU A 11 19.80 -7.50 25.28
CA GLU A 11 20.83 -6.57 25.75
C GLU A 11 21.60 -5.94 24.59
N ILE A 12 21.96 -6.72 23.58
CA ILE A 12 22.63 -6.23 22.37
C ILE A 12 21.71 -5.25 21.61
N LEU A 13 20.44 -5.61 21.44
CA LEU A 13 19.47 -4.73 20.78
C LEU A 13 19.31 -3.41 21.56
N GLN A 14 19.21 -3.48 22.89
CA GLN A 14 19.06 -2.30 23.74
C GLN A 14 20.28 -1.38 23.67
N TYR A 15 21.49 -1.93 23.55
CA TYR A 15 22.72 -1.17 23.31
C TYR A 15 22.64 -0.33 22.03
N TYR A 16 22.19 -0.92 20.91
CA TYR A 16 22.06 -0.19 19.65
C TYR A 16 20.88 0.81 19.63
N LEU A 17 19.76 0.47 20.27
CA LEU A 17 18.57 1.34 20.29
C LEU A 17 18.74 2.56 21.21
N THR A 18 19.42 2.41 22.34
CA THR A 18 19.54 3.49 23.34
C THR A 18 20.82 4.29 23.17
N CYS A 19 21.92 3.63 22.78
CA CYS A 19 23.25 4.21 22.59
C CYS A 19 23.64 5.24 23.68
N SER A 20 23.59 4.80 24.95
CA SER A 20 24.00 5.62 26.09
C SER A 20 25.51 5.53 26.33
N GLN A 21 26.10 6.59 26.88
CA GLN A 21 27.53 6.64 27.26
C GLN A 21 27.88 5.68 28.40
N ASP A 22 26.90 5.32 29.25
CA ASP A 22 27.12 4.44 30.40
C ASP A 22 27.11 2.94 30.05
N ILE A 23 26.76 2.60 28.80
CA ILE A 23 26.63 1.20 28.36
C ILE A 23 27.86 0.80 27.54
N PHE A 24 28.60 -0.18 28.04
CA PHE A 24 29.79 -0.71 27.36
C PHE A 24 29.42 -1.52 26.12
N ASN A 25 30.31 -1.48 25.12
CA ASN A 25 30.12 -2.26 23.90
C ASN A 25 30.19 -3.76 24.23
N PRO A 26 29.16 -4.57 23.92
CA PRO A 26 29.15 -6.01 24.23
C PRO A 26 30.28 -6.79 23.52
N PHE A 27 30.85 -6.22 22.45
CA PHE A 27 31.98 -6.79 21.71
C PHE A 27 33.34 -6.28 22.19
N GLN A 28 33.39 -5.38 23.17
CA GLN A 28 34.62 -4.71 23.61
C GLN A 28 35.70 -5.71 24.02
N GLN A 29 35.34 -6.74 24.80
CA GLN A 29 36.30 -7.78 25.21
C GLN A 29 36.94 -8.48 24.01
N ARG A 30 36.15 -8.83 22.98
CA ARG A 30 36.62 -9.49 21.76
C ARG A 30 37.51 -8.55 20.94
N LEU A 31 37.10 -7.28 20.81
CA LEU A 31 37.89 -6.25 20.13
C LEU A 31 39.25 -6.04 20.80
N THR A 32 39.30 -5.97 22.13
CA THR A 32 40.55 -5.83 22.88
C THR A 32 41.47 -7.03 22.68
N VAL A 33 40.93 -8.26 22.66
CA VAL A 33 41.73 -9.47 22.40
C VAL A 33 42.31 -9.44 20.97
N CYS A 34 41.50 -9.10 19.97
CA CYS A 34 41.95 -8.97 18.58
C CYS A 34 43.04 -7.90 18.42
N GLN A 35 42.84 -6.73 19.02
CA GLN A 35 43.80 -5.64 18.97
C GLN A 35 45.14 -6.01 19.63
N ARG A 36 45.09 -6.71 20.78
CA ARG A 36 46.29 -7.22 21.43
C ARG A 36 47.01 -8.26 20.56
N ALA A 37 46.27 -9.18 19.93
CA ALA A 37 46.85 -10.19 19.06
C ALA A 37 47.56 -9.56 17.84
N LEU A 38 46.93 -8.57 17.19
CA LEU A 38 47.55 -7.83 16.09
C LEU A 38 48.85 -7.15 16.52
N SER A 39 48.84 -6.45 17.66
CA SER A 39 50.05 -5.79 18.19
C SER A 39 51.19 -6.77 18.47
N ILE A 40 50.87 -7.94 19.04
CA ILE A 40 51.86 -9.00 19.27
C ILE A 40 52.44 -9.48 17.94
N ILE A 41 51.60 -9.78 16.95
CA ILE A 41 52.08 -10.27 15.64
C ILE A 41 52.98 -9.22 14.97
N HIS A 42 52.60 -7.94 14.99
CA HIS A 42 53.46 -6.86 14.47
C HIS A 42 54.83 -6.82 15.15
N SER A 43 54.87 -6.95 16.49
CA SER A 43 56.13 -6.95 17.24
C SER A 43 57.01 -8.17 16.91
N GLN A 44 56.40 -9.34 16.77
CA GLN A 44 57.10 -10.58 16.44
C GLN A 44 57.63 -10.56 14.99
N LEU A 45 56.84 -10.03 14.05
CA LEU A 45 57.23 -9.90 12.65
C LEU A 45 58.42 -8.93 12.51
N TYR A 46 58.40 -7.81 13.23
CA TYR A 46 59.52 -6.85 13.22
C TYR A 46 60.81 -7.44 13.80
N GLY A 47 60.70 -8.23 14.88
CA GLY A 47 61.83 -8.98 15.42
C GLY A 47 62.38 -10.02 14.42
N LEU A 48 61.48 -10.76 13.77
CA LEU A 48 61.82 -11.75 12.76
C LEU A 48 62.48 -11.12 11.53
N GLU A 49 61.96 -9.99 11.04
CA GLU A 49 62.53 -9.25 9.92
C GLU A 49 63.98 -8.84 10.22
N ARG A 50 64.23 -8.32 11.42
CA ARG A 50 65.54 -7.81 11.83
C ARG A 50 66.61 -8.88 11.98
N GLU A 51 66.22 -10.09 12.39
CA GLU A 51 67.16 -11.19 12.66
C GLU A 51 67.24 -12.18 11.49
N ALA A 52 66.13 -12.48 10.82
CA ALA A 52 66.09 -13.48 9.76
C ALA A 52 66.59 -12.97 8.41
N ILE A 53 66.39 -11.69 8.05
CA ILE A 53 66.83 -11.17 6.73
C ILE A 53 68.36 -11.20 6.62
N THR A 54 69.07 -10.97 7.72
CA THR A 54 70.54 -10.99 7.74
C THR A 54 71.09 -12.39 7.46
N HIS A 55 70.35 -13.45 7.83
CA HIS A 55 70.78 -14.84 7.70
C HIS A 55 70.13 -15.58 6.51
N PHE A 56 68.91 -15.17 6.09
CA PHE A 56 68.11 -15.83 5.06
C PHE A 56 67.40 -14.80 4.15
N PRO A 57 68.10 -14.19 3.18
CA PRO A 57 67.54 -13.17 2.29
C PRO A 57 66.40 -13.69 1.39
N ALA A 58 66.31 -15.01 1.16
CA ALA A 58 65.19 -15.60 0.42
C ALA A 58 63.83 -15.50 1.15
N ALA A 59 63.84 -15.33 2.48
CA ALA A 59 62.63 -15.25 3.29
C ALA A 59 61.96 -13.85 3.26
N GLU A 60 62.67 -12.83 2.80
CA GLU A 60 62.20 -11.43 2.74
C GLU A 60 60.84 -11.31 2.03
N LYS A 61 60.69 -11.98 0.87
CA LYS A 61 59.42 -11.95 0.10
C LYS A 61 58.23 -12.50 0.89
N SER A 62 58.46 -13.52 1.72
CA SER A 62 57.43 -14.11 2.57
C SER A 62 57.04 -13.16 3.71
N ILE A 63 58.03 -12.52 4.35
CA ILE A 63 57.81 -11.55 5.43
C ILE A 63 57.03 -10.33 4.92
N VAL A 64 57.40 -9.77 3.77
CA VAL A 64 56.68 -8.65 3.14
C VAL A 64 55.24 -9.03 2.80
N SER A 65 54.99 -10.26 2.31
CA SER A 65 53.63 -10.76 2.06
C SER A 65 52.79 -10.82 3.35
N ILE A 66 53.38 -11.27 4.45
CA ILE A 66 52.71 -11.31 5.76
C ILE A 66 52.42 -9.89 6.26
N GLN A 67 53.37 -8.97 6.12
CA GLN A 67 53.19 -7.56 6.49
C GLN A 67 52.06 -6.89 5.71
N SER A 68 51.98 -7.15 4.40
CA SER A 68 50.88 -6.69 3.55
C SER A 68 49.53 -7.23 4.04
N THR A 69 49.46 -8.53 4.36
CA THR A 69 48.24 -9.17 4.88
C THR A 69 47.84 -8.58 6.25
N LEU A 70 48.81 -8.30 7.12
CA LEU A 70 48.55 -7.68 8.42
C LEU A 70 48.02 -6.25 8.28
N ASN A 71 48.58 -5.46 7.37
CA ASN A 71 48.10 -4.10 7.09
C ASN A 71 46.64 -4.10 6.60
N ILE A 72 46.29 -5.04 5.71
CA ILE A 72 44.89 -5.24 5.28
C ILE A 72 44.01 -5.65 6.46
N THR A 73 44.49 -6.55 7.33
CA THR A 73 43.74 -7.02 8.50
C THR A 73 43.51 -5.90 9.51
N GLU A 74 44.52 -5.05 9.75
CA GLU A 74 44.43 -3.88 10.63
C GLU A 74 43.39 -2.88 10.11
N SER A 75 43.44 -2.54 8.82
CA SER A 75 42.44 -1.67 8.18
C SER A 75 41.01 -2.22 8.30
N ASN A 76 40.82 -3.51 8.00
CA ASN A 76 39.52 -4.17 8.13
C ASN A 76 39.03 -4.21 9.59
N PHE A 77 39.95 -4.39 10.55
CA PHE A 77 39.62 -4.36 11.97
C PHE A 77 39.15 -2.97 12.41
N HIS A 78 39.83 -1.90 11.99
CA HIS A 78 39.39 -0.53 12.28
C HIS A 78 37.99 -0.24 11.70
N HIS A 79 37.73 -0.70 10.48
CA HIS A 79 36.40 -0.58 9.88
C HIS A 79 35.35 -1.35 10.71
N LEU A 80 35.65 -2.59 11.10
CA LEU A 80 34.75 -3.42 11.89
C LEU A 80 34.45 -2.79 13.26
N VAL A 81 35.45 -2.22 13.93
CA VAL A 81 35.26 -1.50 15.21
C VAL A 81 34.29 -0.34 15.03
N ALA A 82 34.37 0.40 13.92
CA ALA A 82 33.46 1.50 13.63
C ALA A 82 32.02 1.02 13.42
N LEU A 83 31.82 -0.10 12.71
CA LEU A 83 30.49 -0.69 12.48
C LEU A 83 29.86 -1.25 13.77
N LEU A 84 30.68 -1.75 14.69
CA LEU A 84 30.22 -2.30 15.97
C LEU A 84 29.93 -1.21 17.03
N ASN A 85 30.19 0.06 16.72
CA ASN A 85 29.81 1.16 17.59
C ASN A 85 28.32 1.49 17.42
N CYS A 86 27.62 1.70 18.55
CA CYS A 86 26.18 1.98 18.52
C CYS A 86 25.82 3.24 17.73
N ARG A 87 26.75 4.21 17.65
CA ARG A 87 26.50 5.55 17.11
C ARG A 87 26.08 5.58 15.65
N GLY A 88 26.66 4.72 14.80
CA GLY A 88 26.31 4.66 13.37
C GLY A 88 24.89 4.15 13.18
N LEU A 89 24.64 2.93 13.66
CA LEU A 89 23.33 2.29 13.53
C LEU A 89 22.20 3.05 14.23
N HIS A 90 22.48 3.64 15.40
CA HIS A 90 21.51 4.44 16.14
C HIS A 90 21.12 5.70 15.35
N LYS A 91 22.08 6.35 14.67
CA LYS A 91 21.80 7.49 13.81
C LYS A 91 20.85 7.09 12.68
N ASP A 92 21.14 6.00 11.97
CA ASP A 92 20.31 5.53 10.85
C ASP A 92 18.90 5.12 11.33
N TYR A 93 18.82 4.49 12.50
CA TYR A 93 17.55 4.15 13.15
C TYR A 93 16.71 5.40 13.48
N VAL A 94 17.32 6.39 14.12
CA VAL A 94 16.64 7.63 14.51
C VAL A 94 16.23 8.42 13.27
N ASP A 95 17.06 8.46 12.23
CA ASP A 95 16.74 9.14 10.98
C ASP A 95 15.60 8.43 10.23
N GLY A 96 15.60 7.09 10.20
CA GLY A 96 14.48 6.31 9.65
C GLY A 96 13.18 6.49 10.42
N LEU A 97 13.24 6.54 11.76
CA LEU A 97 12.07 6.82 12.60
C LEU A 97 11.52 8.22 12.36
N LYS A 98 12.39 9.22 12.21
CA LYS A 98 11.95 10.58 11.88
C LYS A 98 11.27 10.62 10.53
N GLY A 99 11.84 9.98 9.52
CA GLY A 99 11.20 9.90 8.20
C GLY A 99 9.83 9.23 8.28
N LEU A 100 9.73 8.08 8.96
CA LEU A 100 8.44 7.39 9.10
C LEU A 100 7.41 8.20 9.90
N CYS A 101 7.83 8.86 10.99
CA CYS A 101 6.91 9.53 11.90
C CYS A 101 6.49 10.91 11.37
N TYR A 102 7.44 11.73 10.91
CA TYR A 102 7.16 13.06 10.40
C TYR A 102 6.60 13.01 8.97
N ASP A 103 7.31 12.35 8.03
CA ASP A 103 6.86 12.29 6.64
C ASP A 103 5.62 11.39 6.50
N GLY A 104 5.54 10.31 7.27
CA GLY A 104 4.38 9.42 7.26
C GLY A 104 3.12 10.06 7.87
N MET A 105 3.24 10.83 8.94
CA MET A 105 2.10 11.56 9.52
C MET A 105 1.58 12.65 8.58
N GLU A 106 2.48 13.33 7.87
CA GLU A 106 2.08 14.30 6.83
C GLU A 106 1.30 13.62 5.70
N GLY A 107 1.78 12.47 5.20
CA GLY A 107 1.06 11.68 4.20
C GLY A 107 -0.32 11.21 4.70
N LEU A 108 -0.41 10.74 5.94
CA LEU A 108 -1.67 10.32 6.54
C LEU A 108 -2.66 11.49 6.67
N LEU A 109 -2.18 12.67 7.05
CA LEU A 109 -3.01 13.88 7.13
C LEU A 109 -3.64 14.21 5.77
N PHE A 110 -2.85 14.17 4.70
CA PHE A 110 -3.38 14.40 3.34
C PHE A 110 -4.40 13.33 2.95
N LEU A 111 -4.14 12.04 3.20
CA LEU A 111 -5.07 10.97 2.88
C LEU A 111 -6.41 11.13 3.61
N LEU A 112 -6.39 11.52 4.89
CA LEU A 112 -7.60 11.78 5.67
C LEU A 112 -8.38 12.98 5.11
N LEU A 113 -7.69 14.08 4.75
CA LEU A 113 -8.32 15.24 4.14
C LEU A 113 -8.98 14.89 2.80
N PHE A 114 -8.29 14.16 1.92
CA PHE A 114 -8.86 13.71 0.65
C PHE A 114 -10.03 12.74 0.84
N SER A 115 -9.95 11.84 1.82
CA SER A 115 -11.06 10.95 2.18
C SER A 115 -12.28 11.74 2.65
N PHE A 116 -12.09 12.75 3.48
CA PHE A 116 -13.18 13.61 3.95
C PHE A 116 -13.80 14.43 2.80
N LEU A 117 -12.97 15.07 1.97
CA LEU A 117 -13.43 15.85 0.82
C LEU A 117 -14.18 14.98 -0.20
N SER A 118 -13.71 13.77 -0.45
CA SER A 118 -14.39 12.82 -1.34
C SER A 118 -15.70 12.30 -0.75
N ALA A 119 -15.78 12.06 0.57
CA ALA A 119 -17.03 11.72 1.22
C ALA A 119 -18.05 12.87 1.14
N LEU A 120 -17.61 14.12 1.33
CA LEU A 120 -18.46 15.29 1.16
C LEU A 120 -18.94 15.44 -0.29
N SER A 121 -18.06 15.31 -1.28
CA SER A 121 -18.43 15.42 -2.70
C SER A 121 -19.37 14.28 -3.12
N PHE A 122 -19.14 13.06 -2.64
CA PHE A 122 -20.05 11.95 -2.87
C PHE A 122 -21.42 12.20 -2.25
N THR A 123 -21.46 12.72 -1.02
CA THR A 123 -22.71 13.07 -0.33
C THR A 123 -23.47 14.16 -1.08
N THR A 124 -22.80 15.21 -1.56
CA THR A 124 -23.46 16.26 -2.35
C THR A 124 -24.02 15.73 -3.66
N VAL A 125 -23.28 14.85 -4.36
CA VAL A 125 -23.76 14.17 -5.58
C VAL A 125 -25.01 13.34 -5.26
N VAL A 126 -24.95 12.44 -4.28
CA VAL A 126 -26.08 11.57 -3.91
C VAL A 126 -27.30 12.38 -3.44
N CYS A 127 -27.13 13.47 -2.69
CA CYS A 127 -28.24 14.30 -2.23
C CYS A 127 -28.81 15.24 -3.30
N SER A 128 -28.00 15.63 -4.30
CA SER A 128 -28.44 16.55 -5.37
C SER A 128 -29.07 15.83 -6.55
N LEU A 129 -28.68 14.60 -6.88
CA LEU A 129 -29.25 13.83 -7.99
C LEU A 129 -30.78 13.68 -7.92
N PRO A 130 -31.40 13.30 -6.78
CA PRO A 130 -32.85 13.21 -6.67
C PRO A 130 -33.55 14.58 -6.80
N ARG A 131 -32.92 15.64 -6.29
CA ARG A 131 -33.44 17.01 -6.38
C ARG A 131 -33.35 17.55 -7.81
N ALA A 132 -32.27 17.21 -8.52
CA ALA A 132 -32.10 17.53 -9.92
C ALA A 132 -33.14 16.79 -10.77
N TRP A 133 -33.35 15.49 -10.53
CA TRP A 133 -34.38 14.70 -11.22
C TRP A 133 -35.78 15.30 -11.02
N LYS A 134 -36.15 15.62 -9.78
CA LYS A 134 -37.43 16.27 -9.47
C LYS A 134 -37.58 17.62 -10.19
N ARG A 135 -36.49 18.40 -10.31
CA ARG A 135 -36.51 19.68 -11.01
C ARG A 135 -36.61 19.53 -12.52
N PHE A 136 -35.99 18.53 -13.12
CA PHE A 136 -36.15 18.22 -14.54
C PHE A 136 -37.59 17.77 -14.84
N GLN A 137 -38.14 16.85 -14.03
CA GLN A 137 -39.53 16.41 -14.19
C GLN A 137 -40.54 17.57 -14.05
N ASN A 138 -40.34 18.48 -13.09
CA ASN A 138 -41.21 19.65 -12.94
C ASN A 138 -41.04 20.67 -14.09
N ARG A 139 -39.90 20.70 -14.76
CA ARG A 139 -39.71 21.53 -15.95
C ARG A 139 -40.40 20.91 -17.16
N ASP A 140 -40.26 19.60 -17.36
CA ASP A 140 -40.93 18.90 -18.46
C ASP A 140 -42.47 18.97 -18.30
N SER A 141 -42.99 18.84 -17.07
CA SER A 141 -44.42 18.99 -16.77
C SER A 141 -44.97 20.40 -17.05
N ASP A 142 -44.15 21.45 -16.91
CA ASP A 142 -44.54 22.85 -17.20
C ASP A 142 -44.56 23.12 -18.71
N TYR A 143 -43.80 22.36 -19.50
CA TYR A 143 -43.87 22.38 -20.96
C TYR A 143 -45.05 21.56 -21.50
N ASP A 144 -45.42 20.45 -20.86
CA ASP A 144 -46.62 19.67 -21.21
C ASP A 144 -47.91 20.50 -21.01
N ASP A 145 -48.02 21.28 -19.94
CA ASP A 145 -49.19 22.13 -19.64
C ASP A 145 -49.42 23.23 -20.71
N MET A 146 -48.37 23.62 -21.44
CA MET A 146 -48.44 24.62 -22.53
C MET A 146 -48.91 24.01 -23.88
N GLU A 147 -48.94 22.68 -24.01
CA GLU A 147 -49.38 21.97 -25.22
C GLU A 147 -50.90 21.67 -25.19
N ASP A 148 -51.51 21.70 -23.99
CA ASP A 148 -52.95 21.50 -23.77
C ASP A 148 -53.81 22.75 -24.07
N ASP A 149 -53.20 23.95 -24.08
CA ASP A 149 -53.86 25.22 -24.46
C ASP A 149 -53.75 25.54 -25.97
N ASP A 150 -53.11 24.69 -26.79
CA ASP A 150 -53.00 24.87 -28.24
C ASP A 150 -54.30 24.42 -28.96
N PRO A 151 -55.02 25.32 -29.66
CA PRO A 151 -56.25 25.00 -30.39
C PRO A 151 -56.10 23.97 -31.53
N PHE A 152 -54.88 23.64 -31.93
CA PHE A 152 -54.58 22.74 -33.04
C PHE A 152 -54.18 21.31 -32.62
N THR A 153 -54.16 21.01 -31.32
CA THR A 153 -53.80 19.69 -30.79
C THR A 153 -54.93 18.67 -31.05
N PRO A 154 -54.68 17.50 -31.68
CA PRO A 154 -55.72 16.55 -32.10
C PRO A 154 -56.53 15.92 -30.95
N GLN A 155 -56.13 16.08 -29.68
CA GLN A 155 -56.88 15.61 -28.51
C GLN A 155 -58.14 16.44 -28.22
N ALA A 156 -58.20 17.71 -28.62
CA ALA A 156 -59.36 18.58 -28.42
C ALA A 156 -60.60 18.18 -29.25
N ARG A 157 -60.48 17.17 -30.13
CA ARG A 157 -61.58 16.65 -30.97
C ARG A 157 -62.25 15.38 -30.44
N ARG A 158 -61.87 14.86 -29.27
CA ARG A 158 -62.65 13.77 -28.65
C ARG A 158 -63.81 14.38 -27.84
N PRO A 159 -65.08 14.12 -28.20
CA PRO A 159 -66.19 14.56 -27.35
C PRO A 159 -66.09 13.89 -25.98
N PRO A 160 -66.47 14.59 -24.89
CA PRO A 160 -66.45 14.00 -23.56
C PRO A 160 -67.40 12.81 -23.57
N THR A 161 -66.88 11.62 -23.26
CA THR A 161 -67.75 10.50 -22.88
C THR A 161 -68.35 10.88 -21.53
N VAL A 162 -69.60 11.33 -21.57
CA VAL A 162 -70.43 11.61 -20.41
C VAL A 162 -70.57 10.33 -19.60
N CYS A 163 -69.79 10.19 -18.53
CA CYS A 163 -70.16 9.36 -17.38
C CYS A 163 -70.71 10.30 -16.32
N ALA A 164 -72.00 10.60 -16.43
CA ALA A 164 -72.75 11.28 -15.40
C ALA A 164 -73.08 10.30 -14.27
N GLY A 165 -72.83 10.72 -13.02
CA GLY A 165 -73.66 10.33 -11.88
C GLY A 165 -72.93 9.72 -10.69
N GLY A 166 -72.89 10.46 -9.57
CA GLY A 166 -72.83 9.86 -8.24
C GLY A 166 -72.06 10.65 -7.19
N ALA A 167 -72.66 11.70 -6.66
CA ALA A 167 -72.20 12.39 -5.44
C ALA A 167 -72.45 11.53 -4.18
N GLY A 168 -71.48 11.45 -3.26
CA GLY A 168 -71.66 10.89 -1.91
C GLY A 168 -70.35 10.62 -1.16
N PRO A 169 -70.30 10.74 0.19
CA PRO A 169 -69.11 11.19 0.92
C PRO A 169 -68.13 10.10 1.43
N SER A 170 -66.94 10.58 1.77
CA SER A 170 -65.73 9.97 2.35
C SER A 170 -65.86 8.77 3.31
N LEU A 171 -64.95 7.78 3.14
CA LEU A 171 -64.24 7.05 4.20
C LEU A 171 -62.94 6.43 3.61
N PRO A 172 -61.84 6.28 4.38
CA PRO A 172 -60.56 5.78 3.89
C PRO A 172 -60.46 4.26 4.07
N SER A 173 -60.01 3.55 3.04
CA SER A 173 -59.69 2.12 3.14
C SER A 173 -58.40 1.80 2.42
N SER A 174 -57.47 1.31 3.22
CA SER A 174 -56.19 0.70 2.92
C SER A 174 -56.21 -0.36 1.81
N PHE A 175 -55.11 -0.37 1.05
CA PHE A 175 -54.56 -1.46 0.22
C PHE A 175 -55.43 -2.04 -0.90
N GLY A 176 -55.04 -1.71 -2.13
CA GLY A 176 -55.36 -2.45 -3.34
C GLY A 176 -54.22 -2.31 -4.35
N HIS A 177 -53.21 -3.18 -4.23
CA HIS A 177 -52.25 -3.46 -5.31
C HIS A 177 -53.05 -3.93 -6.52
N CYS A 178 -52.96 -3.23 -7.66
CA CYS A 178 -53.43 -3.75 -8.94
C CYS A 178 -52.35 -3.53 -9.99
N SER A 179 -51.34 -4.39 -9.95
CA SER A 179 -50.45 -4.65 -11.08
C SER A 179 -51.26 -5.34 -12.19
N SER A 180 -51.54 -4.62 -13.27
CA SER A 180 -52.14 -5.20 -14.48
C SER A 180 -51.08 -6.01 -15.24
N TRP A 181 -51.02 -7.29 -14.91
CA TRP A 181 -50.37 -8.33 -15.72
C TRP A 181 -51.30 -8.64 -16.91
N GLY A 182 -50.83 -8.41 -18.14
CA GLY A 182 -51.66 -8.59 -19.33
C GLY A 182 -50.88 -8.65 -20.64
N SER A 183 -50.22 -9.79 -20.86
CA SER A 183 -50.07 -10.50 -22.14
C SER A 183 -49.65 -9.75 -23.42
N ARG A 184 -48.46 -10.09 -23.93
CA ARG A 184 -48.31 -10.68 -25.28
C ARG A 184 -46.99 -11.47 -25.40
N VAL A 185 -47.10 -12.79 -25.22
CA VAL A 185 -46.18 -13.77 -25.80
C VAL A 185 -46.58 -13.95 -27.27
N SER A 186 -45.62 -13.81 -28.18
CA SER A 186 -45.59 -14.55 -29.45
C SER A 186 -44.17 -14.52 -30.00
N LEU A 187 -43.40 -15.52 -29.57
CA LEU A 187 -42.24 -16.02 -30.29
C LEU A 187 -42.72 -16.52 -31.66
N ARG A 188 -42.17 -16.00 -32.76
CA ARG A 188 -42.11 -16.74 -34.02
C ARG A 188 -40.74 -17.38 -34.13
N LEU A 189 -40.70 -18.70 -33.92
CA LEU A 189 -39.63 -19.58 -34.37
C LEU A 189 -40.28 -20.69 -35.22
N SER A 190 -39.81 -20.86 -36.46
CA SER A 190 -40.04 -22.00 -37.34
C SER A 190 -38.97 -21.90 -38.43
N ALA A 191 -38.12 -22.88 -38.75
CA ALA A 191 -38.07 -24.32 -38.47
C ALA A 191 -36.62 -24.88 -38.67
N PRO A 192 -36.30 -26.13 -38.26
CA PRO A 192 -35.04 -26.86 -38.55
C PRO A 192 -35.28 -28.01 -39.58
N PRO A 193 -34.41 -29.06 -39.77
CA PRO A 193 -32.93 -29.21 -39.80
C PRO A 193 -32.42 -30.07 -41.01
N ILE A 194 -31.18 -29.91 -41.53
CA ILE A 194 -30.42 -30.96 -42.27
C ILE A 194 -28.90 -30.66 -42.13
N SER A 195 -28.15 -31.27 -41.21
CA SER A 195 -27.34 -32.51 -41.35
C SER A 195 -26.58 -32.65 -42.67
N ASN A 196 -25.25 -32.41 -42.66
CA ASN A 196 -24.24 -33.29 -43.27
C ASN A 196 -22.82 -32.73 -43.00
N ALA A 197 -21.98 -33.53 -42.33
CA ALA A 197 -20.53 -33.49 -42.49
C ALA A 197 -20.14 -34.40 -43.68
N PRO A 198 -18.95 -34.24 -44.28
CA PRO A 198 -17.87 -35.12 -43.85
C PRO A 198 -16.45 -34.50 -43.83
N VAL A 199 -15.57 -35.26 -43.18
CA VAL A 199 -14.10 -35.20 -43.07
C VAL A 199 -13.37 -35.40 -44.41
N SER A 200 -12.29 -34.63 -44.65
CA SER A 200 -10.92 -35.08 -45.09
C SER A 200 -10.04 -33.82 -45.31
N GLN A 201 -8.94 -33.58 -44.60
CA GLN A 201 -7.59 -34.18 -44.72
C GLN A 201 -6.90 -33.93 -46.09
N TYR A 202 -5.68 -33.37 -46.00
CA TYR A 202 -4.58 -33.22 -47.00
C TYR A 202 -4.80 -32.41 -48.29
N MET A 203 -4.15 -31.24 -48.38
CA MET A 203 -3.06 -30.93 -49.34
C MET A 203 -2.34 -29.65 -48.88
#